data_AF-A0A6J6INE5-F1
#
_entry.id   AF-A0A6J6INE5-F1
#
_cell.length_a   1.000
_cell.length_b   1.000
_cell.length_c   1.000
_cell.angle_alpha   90.00
_cell.angle_beta   90.00
_cell.angle_gamma   90.00
#
_symmetry.space_group_name_H-M   'P 1'
#
loop_
_entity.id
_entity.type
_entity.pdbx_description
1 polymer ?
#
loop_
_entity_poly.entity_id
_entity_poly.type
_entity_poly.pdbx_seq_one_letter_code
_entity_poly.pdbx_strand_id
1 'polypeptide(L)'
;MKHLPQAPQSDGLTRFAQRLTPSRDDRGFTLIELLVVIIIIGILASSALPLFVSQKRKAFDASAKSGLRSLAVFQEAYLSGNSSYGDIADLQGQGFGITPSKNVTISVVYRAASTGYCLSAKHANSPTTWYFDSQAGGLLGSSATSCPMTNSGTTPGGSAGSSLTG
;
A
#
# COMPACT_ATOMS: atom_id res chain seq x y z
N MET A 1 39.86 10.74 92.01
CA MET A 1 40.60 11.95 91.58
C MET A 1 41.53 11.59 90.44
N LYS A 2 41.79 12.51 89.49
CA LYS A 2 42.40 12.28 88.15
C LYS A 2 41.45 11.51 87.21
N HIS A 3 41.26 11.86 85.93
CA HIS A 3 41.71 13.00 85.11
C HIS A 3 40.73 13.10 83.90
N LEU A 4 40.22 14.29 83.53
CA LEU A 4 39.59 14.55 82.21
C LEU A 4 40.72 14.83 81.20
N PRO A 5 40.72 14.28 79.97
CA PRO A 5 39.76 14.66 78.92
C PRO A 5 39.37 13.45 78.02
N GLN A 6 38.94 13.48 76.75
CA GLN A 6 38.73 14.52 75.71
C GLN A 6 37.75 14.01 74.61
N ALA A 7 37.42 14.87 73.63
CA ALA A 7 36.97 14.50 72.27
C ALA A 7 38.09 14.84 71.25
N PRO A 8 38.28 14.14 70.09
CA PRO A 8 37.44 14.22 68.86
C PRO A 8 37.26 12.81 68.18
N GLN A 9 36.82 12.56 66.94
CA GLN A 9 36.45 13.40 65.77
C GLN A 9 35.08 13.02 65.15
N SER A 10 34.61 13.83 64.19
CA SER A 10 33.54 13.51 63.24
C SER A 10 34.11 13.04 61.88
N ASP A 11 34.40 11.74 61.72
CA ASP A 11 35.08 11.16 60.55
C ASP A 11 34.16 10.69 59.40
N GLY A 12 32.89 11.13 59.37
CA GLY A 12 31.88 10.63 58.43
C GLY A 12 31.69 11.40 57.11
N LEU A 13 32.07 12.68 57.06
CA LEU A 13 31.65 13.60 55.98
C LEU A 13 32.64 13.72 54.81
N THR A 14 33.90 13.32 55.00
CA THR A 14 34.98 13.61 54.02
C THR A 14 35.06 12.62 52.85
N ARG A 15 34.29 11.52 52.86
CA ARG A 15 34.40 10.45 51.84
C ARG A 15 33.39 10.54 50.68
N PHE A 16 32.35 11.35 50.77
CA PHE A 16 31.34 11.50 49.71
C PHE A 16 31.62 12.64 48.71
N ALA A 17 32.63 13.50 48.98
CA ALA A 17 33.06 14.56 48.08
C ALA A 17 34.11 14.11 47.03
N GLN A 18 34.43 12.81 46.96
CA GLN A 18 35.49 12.29 46.10
C GLN A 18 34.98 12.04 44.66
N ARG A 19 35.16 13.05 43.80
CA ARG A 19 35.20 12.94 42.32
C ARG A 19 33.96 12.37 41.60
N LEU A 20 33.03 13.27 41.31
CA LEU A 20 32.41 13.34 39.98
C LEU A 20 32.87 14.64 39.30
N THR A 21 34.15 14.73 38.98
CA THR A 21 34.65 15.73 38.03
C THR A 21 34.21 15.29 36.63
N PRO A 22 33.27 15.98 35.95
CA PRO A 22 32.92 15.62 34.58
C PRO A 22 34.15 15.82 33.70
N SER A 23 34.53 14.76 32.99
CA SER A 23 35.56 14.82 31.95
C SER A 23 35.10 15.83 30.90
N ARG A 24 35.86 16.91 30.69
CA ARG A 24 35.53 18.01 29.75
C ARG A 24 35.66 17.63 28.26
N ASP A 25 35.34 16.40 27.89
CA ASP A 25 35.31 15.93 26.49
C ASP A 25 33.87 15.83 25.95
N ASP A 26 32.91 16.48 26.63
CA ASP A 26 31.57 16.78 26.12
C ASP A 26 31.65 17.82 24.97
N ARG A 27 32.23 17.41 23.84
CA ARG A 27 32.19 18.16 22.59
C ARG A 27 30.79 18.05 21.99
N GLY A 28 29.92 18.96 22.40
CA GLY A 28 28.60 19.12 21.81
C GLY A 28 28.69 19.50 20.33
N PHE A 29 27.76 18.98 19.53
CA PHE A 29 27.59 19.37 18.12
C PHE A 29 27.41 20.88 18.00
N THR A 30 28.13 21.49 17.05
CA THR A 30 27.96 22.90 16.74
C THR A 30 26.62 23.14 16.02
N LEU A 31 26.05 24.32 16.22
CA LEU A 31 24.83 24.72 15.49
C LEU A 31 25.04 24.75 13.98
N ILE A 32 26.27 24.99 13.51
CA ILE A 32 26.60 25.01 12.07
C ILE A 32 26.68 23.60 11.47
N GLU A 33 27.14 22.59 12.22
CA GLU A 33 27.08 21.18 11.80
C GLU A 33 25.62 20.72 11.62
N LEU A 34 24.74 21.04 12.57
CA LEU A 34 23.32 20.72 12.42
C LEU A 34 22.66 21.54 11.29
N LEU A 35 23.04 22.81 11.10
CA LEU A 35 22.53 23.66 10.01
C LEU A 35 22.85 23.09 8.62
N VAL A 36 24.10 22.69 8.37
CA VAL A 36 24.48 22.14 7.05
C VAL A 36 23.81 20.77 6.80
N VAL A 37 23.64 19.95 7.84
CA VAL A 37 22.93 18.66 7.74
C VAL A 37 21.46 18.88 7.37
N ILE A 38 20.74 19.79 8.03
CA ILE A 38 19.32 20.04 7.68
C ILE A 38 19.15 20.61 6.26
N ILE A 39 20.13 21.37 5.77
CA ILE A 39 20.14 21.86 4.37
C ILE A 39 20.32 20.69 3.39
N ILE A 40 21.29 19.79 3.63
CA ILE A 40 21.56 18.65 2.75
C ILE A 40 20.36 17.68 2.72
N ILE A 41 19.80 17.30 3.87
CA ILE A 41 18.62 16.43 3.89
C ILE A 41 17.39 17.12 3.30
N GLY A 42 17.27 18.45 3.40
CA GLY A 42 16.21 19.24 2.77
C GLY A 42 16.25 19.15 1.24
N ILE A 43 17.44 19.28 0.64
CA ILE A 43 17.65 19.12 -0.81
C ILE A 43 17.28 17.69 -1.25
N LEU A 44 17.78 16.68 -0.53
CA LEU A 44 17.51 15.27 -0.84
C LEU A 44 16.01 14.93 -0.70
N ALA A 45 15.38 15.32 0.39
CA ALA A 45 13.96 15.07 0.66
C ALA A 45 13.04 15.75 -0.38
N SER A 46 13.35 16.98 -0.79
CA SER A 46 12.60 17.71 -1.81
C SER A 46 12.51 16.93 -3.13
N SER A 47 13.61 16.29 -3.54
CA SER A 47 13.63 15.45 -4.75
C SER A 47 13.01 14.05 -4.56
N ALA A 48 13.16 13.45 -3.37
CA ALA A 48 12.70 12.09 -3.08
C ALA A 48 11.18 11.97 -2.90
N LEU A 49 10.53 12.98 -2.29
CA LEU A 49 9.09 12.98 -2.02
C LEU A 49 8.20 12.81 -3.28
N PRO A 50 8.33 13.59 -4.36
CA PRO A 50 7.50 13.42 -5.56
C PRO A 50 7.72 12.06 -6.23
N LEU A 51 8.96 11.56 -6.24
CA LEU A 51 9.28 10.22 -6.74
C LEU A 51 8.56 9.16 -5.92
N PHE A 52 8.63 9.21 -4.58
CA PHE A 52 7.97 8.25 -3.70
C PHE A 52 6.44 8.20 -3.89
N VAL A 53 5.78 9.36 -4.01
CA VAL A 53 4.33 9.42 -4.30
C VAL A 53 4.01 8.75 -5.63
N SER A 54 4.81 8.99 -6.68
CA SER A 54 4.61 8.35 -7.99
C SER A 54 4.78 6.82 -7.95
N GLN A 55 5.76 6.32 -7.18
CA GLN A 55 5.99 4.87 -7.04
C GLN A 55 4.88 4.20 -6.23
N LYS A 56 4.36 4.84 -5.16
CA LYS A 56 3.19 4.33 -4.44
C LYS A 56 1.95 4.23 -5.33
N ARG A 57 1.71 5.22 -6.18
CA ARG A 57 0.61 5.15 -7.17
C ARG A 57 0.78 3.99 -8.16
N LYS A 58 2.00 3.76 -8.68
CA LYS A 58 2.28 2.60 -9.54
C LYS A 58 2.06 1.26 -8.80
N ALA A 59 2.37 1.18 -7.51
CA ALA A 59 2.10 -0.01 -6.71
C ALA A 59 0.58 -0.25 -6.53
N PHE A 60 -0.21 0.80 -6.31
CA PHE A 60 -1.67 0.74 -6.27
C PHE A 60 -2.29 0.32 -7.62
N ASP A 61 -1.74 0.83 -8.72
CA ASP A 61 -2.13 0.41 -10.07
C ASP A 61 -1.72 -1.05 -10.35
N ALA A 62 -0.58 -1.50 -9.81
CA ALA A 62 -0.11 -2.88 -9.94
C ALA A 62 -0.99 -3.88 -9.17
N SER A 63 -1.46 -3.54 -7.97
CA SER A 63 -2.37 -4.41 -7.20
C SER A 63 -3.76 -4.52 -7.85
N ALA A 64 -4.29 -3.42 -8.42
CA ALA A 64 -5.50 -3.47 -9.23
C ALA A 64 -5.30 -4.37 -10.48
N LYS A 65 -4.18 -4.20 -11.19
CA LYS A 65 -3.80 -4.99 -12.38
C LYS A 65 -3.54 -6.48 -12.11
N SER A 66 -3.11 -6.86 -10.91
CA SER A 66 -2.91 -8.26 -10.55
C SER A 66 -4.26 -8.93 -10.30
N GLY A 67 -5.16 -8.30 -9.55
CA GLY A 67 -6.53 -8.78 -9.34
C GLY A 67 -7.28 -9.05 -10.65
N LEU A 68 -7.16 -8.14 -11.63
CA LEU A 68 -7.72 -8.34 -12.98
C LEU A 68 -7.19 -9.59 -13.70
N ARG A 69 -5.88 -9.87 -13.60
CA ARG A 69 -5.27 -11.04 -14.25
C ARG A 69 -5.70 -12.34 -13.58
N SER A 70 -5.70 -12.38 -12.24
CA SER A 70 -6.18 -13.55 -11.51
C SER A 70 -7.65 -13.83 -11.81
N LEU A 71 -8.49 -12.80 -11.80
CA LEU A 71 -9.92 -12.93 -12.09
C LEU A 71 -10.18 -13.38 -13.54
N ALA A 72 -9.41 -12.87 -14.53
CA ALA A 72 -9.49 -13.35 -15.91
C ALA A 72 -9.15 -14.84 -16.01
N VAL A 73 -8.08 -15.31 -15.35
CA VAL A 73 -7.73 -16.74 -15.32
C VAL A 73 -8.85 -17.59 -14.70
N PHE A 74 -9.51 -17.10 -13.64
CA PHE A 74 -10.67 -17.80 -13.06
C PHE A 74 -11.89 -17.82 -14.00
N GLN A 75 -12.11 -16.77 -14.80
CA GLN A 75 -13.17 -16.75 -15.81
C GLN A 75 -12.93 -17.79 -16.92
N GLU A 76 -11.70 -17.88 -17.46
CA GLU A 76 -11.36 -18.91 -18.45
C GLU A 76 -11.48 -20.33 -17.86
N ALA A 77 -11.03 -20.51 -16.61
CA ALA A 77 -11.14 -21.80 -15.91
C ALA A 77 -12.60 -22.22 -15.66
N TYR A 78 -13.48 -21.27 -15.32
CA TYR A 78 -14.92 -21.50 -15.18
C TYR A 78 -15.58 -21.87 -16.52
N LEU A 79 -15.24 -21.16 -17.61
CA LEU A 79 -15.74 -21.47 -18.95
C LEU A 79 -15.35 -22.89 -19.41
N SER A 80 -14.26 -23.47 -18.88
CA SER A 80 -13.90 -24.87 -19.20
C SER A 80 -14.91 -25.90 -18.66
N GLY A 81 -15.73 -25.55 -17.67
CA GLY A 81 -16.78 -26.41 -17.10
C GLY A 81 -18.21 -25.95 -17.39
N ASN A 82 -18.39 -24.71 -17.88
CA ASN A 82 -19.66 -24.01 -17.99
C ASN A 82 -19.83 -23.39 -19.38
N SER A 83 -21.08 -23.29 -19.86
CA SER A 83 -21.38 -22.71 -21.19
C SER A 83 -21.31 -21.17 -21.24
N SER A 84 -20.86 -20.51 -20.17
CA SER A 84 -20.76 -19.06 -20.05
C SER A 84 -19.79 -18.66 -18.95
N TYR A 85 -19.31 -17.41 -18.98
CA TYR A 85 -18.60 -16.81 -17.84
C TYR A 85 -19.52 -16.64 -16.62
N GLY A 86 -18.93 -16.64 -15.42
CA GLY A 86 -19.64 -16.63 -14.13
C GLY A 86 -19.33 -15.41 -13.28
N ASP A 87 -20.18 -15.15 -12.29
CA ASP A 87 -19.99 -14.03 -11.36
C ASP A 87 -19.06 -14.36 -10.20
N ILE A 88 -18.64 -13.34 -9.42
CA ILE A 88 -17.69 -13.57 -8.32
C ILE A 88 -18.24 -14.62 -7.34
N ALA A 89 -19.57 -14.65 -7.15
CA ALA A 89 -20.26 -15.69 -6.38
C ALA A 89 -20.17 -17.09 -7.05
N ASP A 90 -20.34 -17.21 -8.37
CA ASP A 90 -20.23 -18.48 -9.09
C ASP A 90 -18.79 -19.02 -9.04
N LEU A 91 -17.82 -18.13 -9.26
CA LEU A 91 -16.39 -18.45 -9.19
C LEU A 91 -15.97 -18.87 -7.77
N GLN A 92 -16.44 -18.16 -6.74
CA GLN A 92 -16.26 -18.57 -5.34
C GLN A 92 -16.96 -19.89 -5.02
N GLY A 93 -18.12 -20.15 -5.64
CA GLY A 93 -18.85 -21.42 -5.55
C GLY A 93 -18.07 -22.62 -6.13
N GLN A 94 -17.23 -22.39 -7.15
CA GLN A 94 -16.26 -23.37 -7.66
C GLN A 94 -14.97 -23.46 -6.82
N GLY A 95 -14.89 -22.75 -5.69
CA GLY A 95 -13.73 -22.74 -4.81
C GLY A 95 -12.57 -21.85 -5.26
N PHE A 96 -12.74 -20.99 -6.27
CA PHE A 96 -11.70 -20.03 -6.64
C PHE A 96 -11.52 -18.98 -5.53
N GLY A 97 -10.30 -18.91 -4.99
CA GLY A 97 -9.90 -17.99 -3.92
C GLY A 97 -9.82 -16.54 -4.37
N ILE A 98 -10.96 -15.93 -4.71
CA ILE A 98 -11.03 -14.51 -5.09
C ILE A 98 -10.95 -13.66 -3.83
N THR A 99 -9.75 -13.15 -3.56
CA THR A 99 -9.49 -12.17 -2.50
C THR A 99 -8.72 -10.99 -3.10
N PRO A 100 -9.36 -9.83 -3.33
CA PRO A 100 -8.67 -8.65 -3.81
C PRO A 100 -7.57 -8.21 -2.83
N SER A 101 -6.56 -7.50 -3.33
CA SER A 101 -5.62 -6.82 -2.44
C SER A 101 -6.35 -5.74 -1.64
N LYS A 102 -5.86 -5.43 -0.43
CA LYS A 102 -6.43 -4.39 0.44
C LYS A 102 -6.69 -3.08 -0.32
N ASN A 103 -7.87 -2.50 -0.10
CA ASN A 103 -8.39 -1.29 -0.75
C ASN A 103 -8.55 -1.41 -2.29
N VAL A 104 -8.48 -2.62 -2.88
CA VAL A 104 -8.83 -2.84 -4.29
C VAL A 104 -10.26 -3.35 -4.37
N THR A 105 -11.11 -2.59 -5.05
CA THR A 105 -12.40 -3.08 -5.53
C THR A 105 -12.22 -3.66 -6.94
N ILE A 106 -12.72 -4.87 -7.16
CA ILE A 106 -12.85 -5.51 -8.47
C ILE A 106 -14.34 -5.68 -8.79
N SER A 107 -14.72 -5.53 -10.06
CA SER A 107 -16.11 -5.72 -10.52
C SER A 107 -16.15 -6.41 -11.88
N VAL A 108 -17.17 -7.22 -12.12
CA VAL A 108 -17.43 -7.86 -13.42
C VAL A 108 -18.59 -7.15 -14.13
N VAL A 109 -18.50 -7.02 -15.45
CA VAL A 109 -19.60 -6.62 -16.32
C VAL A 109 -19.68 -7.62 -17.47
N TYR A 110 -20.83 -8.25 -17.65
CA TYR A 110 -21.03 -9.19 -18.75
C TYR A 110 -21.37 -8.46 -20.04
N ARG A 111 -20.98 -9.06 -21.16
CA ARG A 111 -21.54 -8.76 -22.48
C ARG A 111 -22.80 -9.64 -22.68
N ALA A 112 -23.62 -9.32 -23.66
CA ALA A 112 -24.87 -10.05 -23.91
C ALA A 112 -24.65 -11.58 -24.04
N ALA A 113 -25.58 -12.35 -23.47
CA ALA A 113 -25.51 -13.81 -23.36
C ALA A 113 -24.27 -14.38 -22.64
N SER A 114 -23.54 -13.56 -21.87
CA SER A 114 -22.34 -13.96 -21.10
C SER A 114 -21.26 -14.66 -21.95
N THR A 115 -21.19 -14.31 -23.24
CA THR A 115 -20.20 -14.77 -24.23
C THR A 115 -18.88 -14.01 -24.17
N GLY A 116 -18.80 -13.00 -23.30
CA GLY A 116 -17.62 -12.21 -23.01
C GLY A 116 -17.84 -11.39 -21.75
N TYR A 117 -16.74 -10.97 -21.14
CA TYR A 117 -16.72 -10.16 -19.93
C TYR A 117 -15.79 -8.95 -20.11
N CYS A 118 -16.09 -7.89 -19.36
CA CYS A 118 -15.12 -6.87 -19.00
C CYS A 118 -14.99 -6.83 -17.47
N LEU A 119 -13.75 -6.86 -16.99
CA LEU A 119 -13.41 -6.72 -15.59
C LEU A 119 -12.93 -5.29 -15.35
N SER A 120 -13.25 -4.73 -14.19
CA SER A 120 -12.68 -3.46 -13.73
C SER A 120 -12.05 -3.62 -12.35
N ALA A 121 -10.98 -2.87 -12.08
CA ALA A 121 -10.34 -2.82 -10.78
C ALA A 121 -9.84 -1.42 -10.44
N LYS A 122 -10.09 -1.00 -9.21
CA LYS A 122 -9.69 0.31 -8.69
C LYS A 122 -9.13 0.17 -7.29
N HIS A 123 -7.93 0.69 -7.05
CA HIS A 123 -7.43 0.88 -5.70
C HIS A 123 -7.93 2.23 -5.15
N ALA A 124 -8.45 2.27 -3.92
CA ALA A 124 -9.09 3.46 -3.34
C ALA A 124 -8.19 4.72 -3.35
N ASN A 125 -6.86 4.55 -3.23
CA ASN A 125 -5.89 5.65 -3.30
C ASN A 125 -5.25 5.86 -4.69
N SER A 126 -5.77 5.27 -5.76
CA SER A 126 -5.42 5.61 -7.14
C SER A 126 -6.60 6.28 -7.85
N PRO A 127 -6.40 7.42 -8.55
CA PRO A 127 -7.46 8.01 -9.36
C PRO A 127 -7.82 7.11 -10.55
N THR A 128 -6.89 6.28 -11.01
CA THR A 128 -7.03 5.43 -12.20
C THR A 128 -7.83 4.16 -11.87
N THR A 129 -8.81 3.85 -12.71
CA THR A 129 -9.46 2.53 -12.77
C THR A 129 -8.83 1.78 -13.94
N TRP A 130 -8.53 0.50 -13.75
CA TRP A 130 -8.00 -0.38 -14.78
C TRP A 130 -9.08 -1.34 -15.27
N TYR A 131 -9.00 -1.70 -16.54
CA TYR A 131 -9.97 -2.56 -17.21
C TYR A 131 -9.27 -3.73 -17.90
N PHE A 132 -9.95 -4.86 -17.99
CA PHE A 132 -9.54 -6.03 -18.77
C PHE A 132 -10.74 -6.48 -19.60
N ASP A 133 -10.60 -6.57 -20.92
CA ASP A 133 -11.67 -7.05 -21.81
C ASP A 133 -11.23 -8.34 -22.49
N SER A 134 -12.05 -9.38 -22.31
CA SER A 134 -11.91 -10.68 -22.97
C SER A 134 -11.81 -10.55 -24.50
N GLN A 135 -12.57 -9.65 -25.11
CA GLN A 135 -12.60 -9.48 -26.57
C GLN A 135 -11.44 -8.65 -27.12
N ALA A 136 -10.87 -7.75 -26.31
CA ALA A 136 -9.65 -7.01 -26.65
C ALA A 136 -8.36 -7.81 -26.38
N GLY A 137 -8.47 -9.04 -25.89
CA GLY A 137 -7.33 -9.90 -25.60
C GLY A 137 -6.52 -9.51 -24.35
N GLY A 138 -7.08 -8.70 -23.44
CA GLY A 138 -6.46 -8.48 -22.13
C GLY A 138 -6.66 -7.11 -21.49
N LEU A 139 -5.62 -6.68 -20.75
CA LEU A 139 -5.62 -5.44 -19.97
C LEU A 139 -5.58 -4.21 -20.89
N LEU A 140 -6.55 -3.31 -20.73
CA LEU A 140 -6.63 -2.07 -21.49
C LEU A 140 -5.61 -1.03 -21.00
N GLY A 141 -5.26 -0.10 -21.89
CA GLY A 141 -4.43 1.05 -21.56
C GLY A 141 -5.10 2.02 -20.58
N SER A 142 -4.32 2.88 -19.93
CA SER A 142 -4.80 3.86 -18.93
C SER A 142 -5.73 4.95 -19.48
N SER A 143 -5.95 4.99 -20.79
CA SER A 143 -6.91 5.86 -21.47
C SER A 143 -8.33 5.28 -21.56
N ALA A 144 -8.54 4.01 -21.17
CA ALA A 144 -9.87 3.44 -21.08
C ALA A 144 -10.65 4.07 -19.91
N THR A 145 -11.71 4.81 -20.21
CA THR A 145 -12.54 5.51 -19.21
C THR A 145 -13.63 4.60 -18.62
N SER A 146 -14.00 3.53 -19.32
CA SER A 146 -15.06 2.59 -18.97
C SER A 146 -14.75 1.19 -19.49
N CYS A 147 -15.51 0.20 -19.02
CA CYS A 147 -15.55 -1.10 -19.68
C CYS A 147 -16.09 -0.93 -21.11
N PRO A 148 -15.35 -1.34 -22.16
CA PRO A 148 -15.86 -1.28 -23.52
C PRO A 148 -16.98 -2.32 -23.70
N MET A 149 -18.21 -1.84 -23.74
CA MET A 149 -19.32 -2.61 -24.28
C MET A 149 -19.40 -2.34 -25.79
N THR A 150 -18.58 -3.04 -26.59
CA THR A 150 -18.94 -3.19 -28.01
C THR A 150 -20.25 -3.98 -28.04
N ASN A 151 -21.33 -3.47 -28.64
CA ASN A 151 -21.36 -2.84 -29.96
C ASN A 151 -21.65 -1.33 -29.99
N SER A 152 -21.13 -0.68 -31.03
CA SER A 152 -21.63 0.62 -31.50
C SER A 152 -23.11 0.48 -31.90
N GLY A 153 -24.01 1.12 -31.16
CA GLY A 153 -25.43 1.17 -31.49
C GLY A 153 -26.35 0.58 -30.42
N THR A 154 -26.99 1.48 -29.66
CA THR A 154 -28.37 1.31 -29.16
C THR A 154 -28.78 -0.07 -28.64
N THR A 155 -28.11 -0.57 -27.60
CA THR A 155 -28.76 -1.20 -26.43
C THR A 155 -27.71 -1.39 -25.32
N PRO A 156 -27.95 -0.96 -24.07
CA PRO A 156 -27.09 -1.31 -22.94
C PRO A 156 -27.34 -2.76 -22.52
N GLY A 157 -26.85 -3.70 -23.34
CA GLY A 157 -27.04 -5.15 -23.19
C GLY A 157 -25.99 -5.84 -22.31
N GLY A 158 -25.34 -5.11 -21.41
CA GLY A 158 -24.41 -5.66 -20.43
C GLY A 158 -25.04 -5.69 -19.04
N SER A 159 -25.24 -6.88 -18.49
CA SER A 159 -25.66 -7.03 -17.10
C SER A 159 -24.51 -6.60 -16.18
N ALA A 160 -24.79 -5.70 -15.25
CA ALA A 160 -23.86 -5.41 -14.16
C ALA A 160 -23.67 -6.69 -13.33
N GLY A 161 -22.45 -7.21 -13.31
CA GLY A 161 -22.06 -8.29 -12.41
C GLY A 161 -21.74 -7.76 -11.02
N SER A 162 -21.42 -8.70 -10.13
CA SER A 162 -21.01 -8.42 -8.77
C SER A 162 -19.69 -7.64 -8.68
N SER A 163 -19.45 -7.09 -7.49
CA SER A 163 -18.19 -6.46 -7.12
C SER A 163 -17.74 -6.94 -5.75
N LEU A 164 -16.43 -6.99 -5.55
CA LEU A 164 -15.79 -7.42 -4.31
C LEU A 164 -14.66 -6.45 -3.97
N THR A 165 -14.53 -6.10 -2.69
CA THR A 165 -13.45 -5.25 -2.17
C THR A 165 -12.66 -6.00 -1.11
N GLY A 166 -11.33 -5.88 -1.14
CA GLY A 166 -10.40 -6.42 -0.13
C GLY A 166 -9.87 -5.35 0.84
#